data_AF-A0A537J1A5-F1
#
_entry.id   AF-A0A537J1A5-F1
#
_cell.length_a   1.000
_cell.length_b   1.000
_cell.length_c   1.000
_cell.angle_alpha   90.00
_cell.angle_beta   90.00
_cell.angle_gamma   90.00
#
_symmetry.space_group_name_H-M   'P 1'
#
loop_
_entity.id
_entity.type
_entity.pdbx_description
1 polymer ?
#
loop_
_entity_poly.entity_id
_entity_poly.type
_entity_poly.pdbx_seq_one_letter_code
_entity_poly.pdbx_strand_id
1 'polypeptide(L)' 'MLAEVWGILETVEDPELPIAITDLGLVRTVQVADGRVSVRLVPTWTGCPA' A
#
# COMPACT_ATOMS: atom_id res chain seq x y z
N MET A 1 -7.22 -14.14 -0.20
CA MET A 1 -7.67 -12.84 0.36
C MET A 1 -6.52 -11.98 0.87
N LEU A 2 -5.88 -12.21 2.04
CA LEU A 2 -4.78 -11.34 2.48
C LEU A 2 -3.58 -11.37 1.52
N ALA A 3 -3.12 -12.55 1.10
CA ALA A 3 -2.03 -12.70 0.13
C ALA A 3 -2.34 -12.09 -1.25
N GLU A 4 -3.61 -12.09 -1.63
CA GLU A 4 -4.08 -11.50 -2.89
C GLU A 4 -4.04 -9.97 -2.85
N VAL A 5 -4.44 -9.38 -1.71
CA VAL A 5 -4.28 -7.93 -1.49
C VAL A 5 -2.81 -7.53 -1.55
N TRP A 6 -1.91 -8.30 -0.93
CA TRP A 6 -0.47 -8.03 -1.03
C TRP A 6 0.04 -8.12 -2.47
N GLY A 7 -0.37 -9.13 -3.24
CA GLY A 7 -0.02 -9.22 -4.65
C GLY A 7 -0.53 -8.04 -5.49
N ILE A 8 -1.69 -7.46 -5.16
CA ILE A 8 -2.18 -6.22 -5.80
C ILE A 8 -1.34 -5.01 -5.38
N LEU A 9 -0.99 -4.91 -4.09
CA LEU A 9 -0.19 -3.78 -3.59
C LEU A 9 1.23 -3.77 -4.18
N GLU A 10 1.80 -4.94 -4.50
CA GLU A 10 3.09 -5.08 -5.20
C GLU A 10 3.05 -4.50 -6.62
N THR A 11 1.87 -4.37 -7.25
CA THR A 11 1.76 -3.75 -8.59
C THR A 11 1.62 -2.24 -8.53
N VAL A 12 1.59 -1.64 -7.34
CA VAL A 12 1.45 -0.18 -7.17
C VAL A 12 2.83 0.41 -6.94
N GLU A 13 3.33 1.13 -7.94
CA GLU A 13 4.62 1.82 -7.88
C GLU A 13 4.46 3.27 -7.43
N ASP A 14 5.46 3.79 -6.70
CA ASP A 14 5.52 5.21 -6.37
C ASP A 14 5.90 6.03 -7.62
N PRO A 15 5.21 7.15 -7.90
CA PRO A 15 5.46 7.94 -9.10
C PRO A 15 6.78 8.73 -9.05
N GLU A 16 7.31 9.00 -7.86
CA GLU A 16 8.59 9.70 -7.66
C GLU A 16 9.76 8.71 -7.68
N LEU A 17 9.55 7.50 -7.16
CA LEU A 17 10.50 6.39 -7.14
C LEU A 17 9.85 5.14 -7.75
N PRO A 18 10.21 4.70 -8.98
CA PRO A 18 9.57 3.58 -9.69
C PRO A 18 9.92 2.22 -9.05
N ILE A 19 9.38 2.00 -7.86
CA ILE A 19 9.55 0.87 -6.96
C ILE A 19 8.19 0.67 -6.27
N ALA A 20 7.81 -0.57 -5.99
CA ALA A 20 6.56 -0.89 -5.33
C ALA A 20 6.44 -0.22 -3.94
N ILE A 21 5.25 0.28 -3.60
CA ILE A 21 4.97 0.89 -2.29
C ILE A 21 5.15 -0.08 -1.11
N THR A 22 5.09 -1.38 -1.39
CA THR A 22 5.37 -2.47 -0.44
C THR A 22 6.86 -2.56 -0.13
N ASP A 23 7.71 -2.43 -1.15
CA ASP A 23 9.17 -2.51 -1.02
C ASP A 23 9.75 -1.25 -0.36
N LEU A 24 9.11 -0.10 -0.57
CA LEU A 24 9.43 1.15 0.12
C LEU A 24 9.01 1.13 1.62
N GLY A 25 8.30 0.10 2.06
CA GLY A 25 7.83 -0.03 3.45
C GLY A 25 6.73 0.99 3.82
N LEU A 26 6.00 1.51 2.83
CA LEU A 26 4.92 2.49 3.05
C LEU A 26 3.67 1.81 3.59
N VAL A 27 3.45 0.53 3.27
CA VAL A 27 2.33 -0.28 3.78
C VAL A 27 2.62 -0.76 5.20
N ARG A 28 1.91 -0.22 6.19
CA ARG A 28 2.08 -0.59 7.62
C ARG A 28 1.20 -1.73 8.06
N THR A 29 -0.04 -1.75 7.61
CA THR A 29 -1.02 -2.77 8.00
C THR A 29 -2.03 -2.97 6.90
N VAL A 30 -2.39 -4.24 6.70
CA VAL A 30 -3.48 -4.66 5.82
C VAL A 30 -4.45 -5.48 6.67
N GLN A 31 -5.71 -5.07 6.69
CA GLN A 31 -6.78 -5.76 7.42
C GLN A 31 -7.87 -6.14 6.43
N VAL A 32 -8.33 -7.38 6.52
CA VAL A 32 -9.43 -7.91 5.70
C VAL A 32 -10.51 -8.41 6.65
N ALA A 33 -11.68 -7.78 6.61
CA ALA A 33 -12.82 -8.13 7.46
C ALA A 33 -14.12 -7.74 6.75
N ASP A 34 -15.17 -8.56 6.90
CA ASP A 34 -16.53 -8.28 6.39
C ASP A 34 -16.56 -7.88 4.91
N GLY A 35 -15.74 -8.52 4.07
CA GLY A 35 -15.64 -8.23 2.64
C GLY A 35 -14.97 -6.89 2.29
N ARG A 36 -14.37 -6.21 3.27
CA ARG A 36 -13.63 -4.95 3.10
C ARG A 36 -12.14 -5.12 3.36
N VAL A 37 -11.35 -4.34 2.64
CA VAL A 37 -9.90 -4.25 2.82
C VAL A 37 -9.56 -2.85 3.32
N SER A 38 -8.88 -2.76 4.47
CA SER A 38 -8.33 -1.52 5.01
C SER A 38 -6.81 -1.57 5.00
N VAL A 39 -6.19 -0.57 4.37
CA VAL A 39 -4.73 -0.46 4.24
C VAL A 39 -4.29 0.83 4.92
N ARG A 40 -3.32 0.72 5.85
CA ARG A 40 -2.68 1.88 6.47
C ARG A 40 -1.36 2.17 5.78
N LEU A 41 -1.25 3.37 5.24
CA LEU A 41 -0.04 3.86 4.55
C LEU A 41 0.64 4.93 5.40
N VAL A 42 1.97 5.01 5.32
CA VAL A 42 2.75 6.17 5.75
C VAL A 42 3.35 6.79 4.49
N PRO A 43 2.98 8.01 4.11
CA PRO A 43 3.48 8.62 2.88
C PRO A 43 4.95 9.01 3.04
N THR A 44 5.68 8.99 1.93
CA THR A 44 7.06 9.49 1.81
C THR A 44 7.15 11.01 1.99
N TRP A 45 6.04 11.73 1.73
CA TRP A 45 5.93 13.18 1.89
C TRP A 45 4.59 13.60 2.50
N THR A 46 4.63 14.49 3.49
CA THR A 46 3.47 14.94 4.27
C THR A 46 2.47 15.79 3.50
N GLY A 47 2.79 16.22 2.27
CA GLY A 47 1.91 17.02 1.43
C GLY A 47 1.29 16.28 0.25
N CYS A 48 1.45 14.95 0.13
CA CYS A 48 0.87 14.19 -0.97
C CYS A 48 -0.67 14.29 -0.88
N PRO A 49 -1.35 14.92 -1.86
CA PRO A 49 -2.79 15.05 -1.85
C PRO A 49 -3.38 13.70 -2.25
N ALA A 50 -3.87 12.95 -1.27
CA ALA A 50 -4.78 11.84 -1.51
C ALA A 50 -6.05 12.34 -2.21
#